data_AF-A0A0N0CV11-F1
#
_entry.id   AF-A0A0N0CV11-F1
#
_cell.length_a   1.000
_cell.length_b   1.000
_cell.length_c   1.000
_cell.angle_alpha   90.00
_cell.angle_beta   90.00
_cell.angle_gamma   90.00
#
_symmetry.space_group_name_H-M   'P 1'
#
loop_
_entity.id
_entity.type
_entity.pdbx_description
1 polymer ?
#
loop_
_entity_poly.entity_id
_entity_poly.type
_entity_poly.pdbx_seq_one_letter_code
_entity_poly.pdbx_strand_id
1 'polypeptide(L)'
;MLSRAEIEAILAQGTHMRRSATEEEAAYVFQQIEQLPSNPTLANMLQKRQYVQIYVDQVDSTWYSLIYEEEVNSYTLRDAYFLRVR
;
A
#
# COMPACT_ATOMS: atom_id res chain seq x y z
N MET A 1 5.46 -18.57 25.89
CA MET A 1 5.86 -18.97 24.53
C MET A 1 4.61 -19.41 23.79
N LEU A 2 4.45 -19.01 22.54
CA LEU A 2 3.32 -19.48 21.72
C LEU A 2 3.54 -20.95 21.36
N SER A 3 2.44 -21.71 21.33
CA SER A 3 2.41 -23.08 20.85
C SER A 3 2.46 -23.13 19.32
N ARG A 4 2.84 -24.29 18.78
CA ARG A 4 2.89 -24.54 17.33
C ARG A 4 1.53 -24.28 16.65
N ALA A 5 0.43 -24.68 17.30
CA ALA A 5 -0.92 -24.48 16.78
C ALA A 5 -1.31 -22.99 16.74
N GLU A 6 -0.88 -22.20 17.73
CA GLU A 6 -1.11 -20.75 17.74
C GLU A 6 -0.30 -20.05 16.64
N ILE A 7 0.94 -20.47 16.40
CA ILE A 7 1.76 -19.96 15.29
C ILE A 7 1.12 -20.33 13.94
N GLU A 8 0.70 -21.59 13.78
CA GLU A 8 0.03 -22.04 12.55
C GLU A 8 -1.31 -21.31 12.34
N ALA A 9 -2.08 -21.03 13.39
CA ALA A 9 -3.31 -20.24 13.29
C ALA A 9 -3.07 -18.77 12.89
N ILE A 10 -2.01 -18.14 13.43
CA ILE A 10 -1.61 -16.78 13.06
C ILE A 10 -1.13 -16.73 11.60
N LEU A 11 -0.35 -17.73 11.16
CA LEU A 11 0.10 -17.83 9.77
C LEU A 11 -1.06 -18.18 8.81
N ALA A 12 -2.01 -19.01 9.25
CA ALA A 12 -3.18 -19.42 8.49
C ALA A 12 -4.29 -18.36 8.43
N GLN A 13 -4.29 -17.37 9.34
CA GLN A 13 -5.19 -16.21 9.27
C GLN A 13 -4.98 -15.37 8.00
N GLY A 14 -3.96 -15.69 7.20
CA GLY A 14 -3.65 -14.98 5.99
C GLY A 14 -2.98 -13.68 6.35
N THR A 15 -1.71 -13.55 5.98
CA THR A 15 -1.11 -12.25 5.67
C THR A 15 -2.15 -11.40 4.95
N HIS A 16 -2.61 -10.32 5.58
CA HIS A 16 -3.49 -9.28 5.04
C HIS A 16 -3.80 -9.53 3.56
N MET A 17 -4.87 -10.27 3.29
CA MET A 17 -5.16 -10.63 1.90
C MET A 17 -5.40 -9.32 1.17
N ARG A 18 -4.53 -9.01 0.23
CA ARG A 18 -4.54 -7.75 -0.51
C ARG A 18 -4.96 -8.05 -1.93
N ARG A 19 -5.90 -7.25 -2.44
CA ARG A 19 -6.19 -7.22 -3.87
C ARG A 19 -5.68 -5.92 -4.48
N SER A 20 -5.37 -5.94 -5.77
CA SER A 20 -5.15 -4.70 -6.50
C SER A 20 -6.38 -3.80 -6.38
N ALA A 21 -6.14 -2.51 -6.17
CA ALA A 21 -7.18 -1.49 -6.23
C ALA A 21 -7.75 -1.39 -7.64
N THR A 22 -9.03 -1.05 -7.74
CA THR A 22 -9.62 -0.61 -9.02
C THR A 22 -9.08 0.78 -9.39
N GLU A 23 -9.31 1.21 -10.64
CA GLU A 23 -8.92 2.57 -11.07
C GLU A 23 -9.60 3.66 -10.24
N GLU A 24 -10.87 3.45 -9.87
CA GLU A 24 -11.65 4.38 -9.04
C GLU A 24 -11.08 4.47 -7.61
N GLU A 25 -10.72 3.33 -7.01
CA GLU A 25 -10.12 3.28 -5.68
C GLU A 25 -8.73 3.91 -5.67
N ALA A 26 -7.94 3.67 -6.72
CA ALA A 26 -6.63 4.28 -6.87
C ALA A 26 -6.74 5.81 -7.00
N ALA A 27 -7.68 6.30 -7.82
CA ALA A 27 -7.95 7.72 -7.99
C ALA A 27 -8.39 8.37 -6.66
N TYR A 28 -9.28 7.71 -5.93
CA TYR A 28 -9.72 8.16 -4.61
C TYR A 28 -8.54 8.27 -3.63
N VAL A 29 -7.68 7.26 -3.54
CA VAL A 29 -6.51 7.27 -2.66
C VAL A 29 -5.57 8.41 -3.00
N PHE A 30 -5.26 8.64 -4.28
CA PHE A 30 -4.40 9.76 -4.67
C PHE A 30 -5.01 11.11 -4.30
N GLN A 31 -6.33 11.29 -4.48
CA GLN A 31 -7.04 12.49 -4.06
C GLN A 31 -6.95 12.72 -2.54
N GLN A 32 -7.00 11.66 -1.72
CA GLN A 32 -6.83 11.76 -0.28
C GLN A 32 -5.41 12.19 0.10
N ILE A 33 -4.40 11.67 -0.61
CA ILE A 33 -3.00 12.01 -0.38
C ILE A 33 -2.73 13.47 -0.75
N GLU A 34 -3.36 14.01 -1.80
CA GLU A 34 -3.27 15.42 -2.18
C GLU A 34 -3.82 16.38 -1.10
N GLN A 35 -4.75 15.91 -0.26
CA GLN A 35 -5.32 16.71 0.83
C GLN A 35 -4.46 16.68 2.11
N LEU A 36 -3.45 15.83 2.18
CA LEU A 36 -2.56 15.76 3.33
C LEU A 36 -1.61 16.96 3.38
N PRO A 37 -1.15 17.37 4.59
CA PRO A 37 -0.14 18.40 4.73
C PRO A 37 1.10 18.08 3.87
N SER A 38 1.68 19.11 3.27
CA SER A 38 2.76 18.96 2.30
C SER A 38 3.92 18.17 2.88
N ASN A 39 4.10 16.95 2.37
CA ASN A 39 5.22 16.06 2.69
C ASN A 39 6.00 15.83 1.39
N PRO A 40 7.30 16.15 1.34
CA PRO A 40 8.10 16.02 0.13
C PRO A 40 8.15 14.58 -0.42
N THR A 41 8.07 13.57 0.44
CA THR A 41 8.03 12.16 0.04
C THR A 41 6.71 11.84 -0.68
N LEU A 42 5.58 12.30 -0.13
CA LEU A 42 4.27 12.09 -0.75
C LEU A 42 4.14 12.89 -2.06
N ALA A 43 4.69 14.10 -2.11
CA ALA A 43 4.72 14.91 -3.32
C ALA A 43 5.49 14.23 -4.47
N ASN A 44 6.64 13.63 -4.17
CA ASN A 44 7.41 12.86 -5.16
C ASN A 44 6.63 11.62 -5.63
N MET A 45 6.02 10.88 -4.71
CA MET A 45 5.18 9.72 -5.05
C MET A 45 3.99 10.12 -5.95
N LEU A 46 3.34 11.26 -5.70
CA LEU A 46 2.25 11.78 -6.54
C LEU A 46 2.73 12.13 -7.96
N GLN A 47 3.91 12.75 -8.10
CA GLN A 47 4.52 13.03 -9.40
C GLN A 47 4.84 11.75 -10.18
N LYS A 48 5.11 10.66 -9.47
CA LYS A 48 5.51 9.36 -10.01
C LYS A 48 4.42 8.29 -9.88
N ARG A 49 3.15 8.68 -9.83
CA ARG A 49 2.01 7.78 -9.58
C ARG A 49 1.91 6.58 -10.55
N GLN A 50 2.43 6.70 -11.76
CA GLN A 50 2.48 5.61 -12.75
C GLN A 50 3.36 4.42 -12.32
N TYR A 51 4.28 4.64 -11.37
CA TYR A 51 5.15 3.63 -10.78
C TYR A 51 4.63 3.13 -9.42
N VAL A 52 3.42 3.54 -9.03
CA VAL A 52 2.80 3.19 -7.75
C VAL A 52 1.66 2.22 -7.98
N GLN A 53 1.78 1.03 -7.41
CA GLN A 53 0.71 0.05 -7.33
C GLN A 53 -0.02 0.18 -5.99
N ILE A 54 -1.36 0.23 -6.04
CA ILE A 54 -2.20 0.35 -4.85
C ILE A 54 -2.92 -0.97 -4.61
N TYR A 55 -2.89 -1.41 -3.37
CA TYR A 55 -3.58 -2.58 -2.89
C TYR A 55 -4.55 -2.22 -1.79
N VAL A 56 -5.73 -2.84 -1.82
CA VAL A 56 -6.77 -2.72 -0.79
C VAL A 56 -6.73 -3.97 0.08
N ASP A 57 -6.80 -3.77 1.39
CA ASP A 57 -6.98 -4.87 2.34
C ASP A 57 -8.38 -5.48 2.16
N GLN A 58 -8.44 -6.81 2.06
CA GLN A 58 -9.70 -7.53 1.85
C GLN A 58 -10.56 -7.64 3.10
N VAL A 59 -9.99 -7.41 4.29
CA VAL A 59 -10.70 -7.47 5.58
C VAL A 59 -11.21 -6.08 5.97
N ASP A 60 -10.42 -5.04 5.72
CA ASP A 60 -10.82 -3.64 5.98
C ASP A 60 -10.54 -2.77 4.74
N SER A 61 -11.60 -2.47 3.98
CA SER A 61 -11.51 -1.68 2.73
C SER A 61 -11.06 -0.23 2.94
N THR A 62 -10.89 0.21 4.19
CA THR A 62 -10.31 1.53 4.51
C THR A 62 -8.79 1.51 4.54
N TRP A 63 -8.16 0.32 4.48
CA TRP A 63 -6.72 0.17 4.47
C TRP A 63 -6.17 -0.06 3.07
N TYR A 64 -5.13 0.72 2.79
CA TYR A 64 -4.44 0.69 1.51
C TYR A 64 -2.93 0.52 1.73
N SER A 65 -2.32 -0.28 0.86
CA SER A 65 -0.86 -0.38 0.73
C SER A 65 -0.46 0.19 -0.62
N LEU A 66 0.48 1.12 -0.64
CA LEU A 66 1.03 1.69 -1.86
C LEU A 66 2.45 1.18 -2.02
N ILE A 67 2.73 0.51 -3.14
CA ILE A 67 4.05 -0.02 -3.47
C ILE A 67 4.59 0.80 -4.65
N TYR A 68 5.64 1.56 -4.38
CA TYR A 68 6.39 2.26 -5.42
C TYR A 68 7.50 1.35 -5.93
N GLU A 69 7.61 1.20 -7.24
CA GLU A 69 8.70 0.46 -7.86
C GLU A 69 9.15 1.17 -9.15
N GLU A 70 10.37 1.69 -9.15
CA GLU A 70 10.96 2.37 -10.31
C GLU A 70 12.33 1.77 -10.62
N GLU A 71 12.57 1.45 -11.88
CA GLU A 71 13.88 1.07 -12.38
C GLU A 71 14.68 2.32 -12.74
N VAL A 72 15.84 2.49 -12.09
CA VAL A 72 16.75 3.61 -12.30
C VAL A 72 18.12 3.04 -12.63
N ASN A 73 18.46 3.05 -13.92
CA ASN A 73 19.63 2.38 -14.47
C ASN A 73 19.59 0.87 -14.17
N SER A 74 20.58 0.34 -13.45
CA SER A 74 20.67 -1.07 -13.04
C SER A 74 20.15 -1.33 -11.62
N TYR A 75 19.43 -0.37 -11.02
CA TYR A 75 18.89 -0.48 -9.66
C TYR A 75 17.37 -0.39 -9.69
N THR A 76 16.72 -1.14 -8.81
CA THR A 76 15.28 -1.01 -8.54
C THR A 76 15.11 -0.27 -7.23
N LEU A 77 14.50 0.92 -7.30
CA LEU A 77 14.04 1.63 -6.11
C LEU A 77 12.67 1.11 -5.74
N ARG A 78 12.51 0.70 -4.47
CA ARG A 78 11.25 0.16 -3.97
C ARG A 78 10.92 0.75 -2.61
N ASP A 79 9.76 1.39 -2.53
CA ASP A 79 9.21 1.90 -1.28
C ASP A 79 7.81 1.31 -1.03
N ALA A 80 7.44 1.20 0.24
CA ALA A 80 6.12 0.76 0.65
C ALA A 80 5.53 1.75 1.66
N TYR A 81 4.31 2.17 1.39
CA TYR A 81 3.54 3.07 2.25
C TYR A 81 2.23 2.39 2.66
N PHE A 82 1.78 2.69 3.87
CA PHE A 82 0.54 2.16 4.41
C PHE A 82 -0.35 3.33 4.82
N LEU A 83 -1.57 3.34 4.31
CA LEU A 83 -2.54 4.41 4.53
C LEU A 83 -3.84 3.79 5.04
N ARG A 84 -4.47 4.48 5.99
CA ARG A 84 -5.86 4.24 6.35
C ARG A 84 -6.66 5.50 6.05
N VAL A 85 -7.66 5.39 5.20
CA VAL A 85 -8.55 6.48 4.84
C VAL A 85 -9.79 6.41 5.74
N ARG A 86 -10.24 7.53 6.32
CA ARG A 86 -11.42 7.58 7.20
C ARG A 86 -12.60 8.24 6.51
#